data_AF-A0A136KWQ0-F1
#
_entry.id   AF-A0A136KWQ0-F1
#
_cell.length_a   1.000
_cell.length_b   1.000
_cell.length_c   1.000
_cell.angle_alpha   90.00
_cell.angle_beta   90.00
_cell.angle_gamma   90.00
#
_symmetry.space_group_name_H-M   'P 1'
#
loop_
_entity.id
_entity.type
_entity.pdbx_description
1 polymer ?
#
loop_
_entity_poly.entity_id
_entity_poly.type
_entity_poly.pdbx_seq_one_letter_code
_entity_poly.pdbx_strand_id
1 'polypeptide(L)'
;MNHQPFETWLLDDKHLTTLEKNELNAHLRVCKTCSALAETGIILRSAKVIEPTAGFTLRFQEKLAQQKIAERRKLLWGLIILISSGIGLSLWLTMPYLSTFLSAPIEWLTTLIGYLLFIFTSLQAFNEVLQVFTRIVPNFIPPYAWMIFFSGMAGFGLLWSVSIWKFTKRPQGVPV
;
A
#
# COMPACT_ATOMS: atom_id res chain seq x y z
N MET A 1 -26.08 5.78 -13.45
CA MET A 1 -25.94 7.25 -13.63
C MET A 1 -24.98 7.74 -12.56
N ASN A 2 -24.08 8.68 -12.87
CA ASN A 2 -23.10 9.16 -11.88
C ASN A 2 -23.77 10.18 -10.95
N HIS A 3 -23.86 9.86 -9.65
CA HIS A 3 -24.52 10.70 -8.63
C HIS A 3 -23.56 11.65 -7.92
N GLN A 4 -22.27 11.33 -7.97
CA GLN A 4 -21.22 12.00 -7.20
C GLN A 4 -21.17 13.52 -7.38
N PRO A 5 -21.20 14.09 -8.61
CA PRO A 5 -21.09 15.55 -8.77
C PRO A 5 -22.28 16.30 -8.16
N PHE A 6 -23.49 15.75 -8.30
CA PHE A 6 -24.71 16.37 -7.79
C PHE A 6 -24.80 16.30 -6.26
N GLU A 7 -24.32 15.21 -5.67
CA GLU A 7 -24.24 15.05 -4.21
C GLU A 7 -23.26 16.06 -3.60
N THR A 8 -22.07 16.20 -4.19
CA THR A 8 -21.09 17.20 -3.75
C THR A 8 -21.65 18.62 -3.85
N TRP A 9 -22.31 18.96 -4.96
CA TRP A 9 -22.94 20.28 -5.13
C TRP A 9 -24.02 20.59 -4.10
N LEU A 10 -24.73 19.57 -3.63
CA LEU A 10 -25.78 19.72 -2.63
C LEU A 10 -25.21 19.92 -1.22
N LEU A 11 -24.10 19.27 -0.90
CA LEU A 11 -23.53 19.21 0.46
C LEU A 11 -22.51 20.33 0.75
N ASP A 12 -21.68 20.71 -0.23
CA ASP A 12 -20.49 21.57 0.00
C ASP A 12 -20.78 23.09 0.05
N ASP A 13 -22.04 23.53 0.02
CA ASP A 13 -22.43 24.96 0.03
C ASP A 13 -21.65 25.84 -0.97
N LYS A 14 -21.20 25.25 -2.07
CA LYS A 14 -20.44 25.92 -3.12
C LYS A 14 -21.35 26.83 -3.94
N HIS A 15 -20.86 28.00 -4.33
CA HIS A 15 -21.55 28.85 -5.29
C HIS A 15 -21.51 28.21 -6.69
N LEU A 16 -22.64 27.63 -7.09
CA LEU A 16 -22.84 27.03 -8.41
C LEU A 16 -23.08 28.11 -9.47
N THR A 17 -22.49 27.92 -10.65
CA THR A 17 -22.75 28.71 -11.85
C THR A 17 -24.18 28.48 -12.36
N THR A 18 -24.67 29.36 -13.24
CA THR A 18 -26.02 29.25 -13.82
C THR A 18 -26.20 27.96 -14.63
N LEU A 19 -25.15 27.48 -15.28
CA LEU A 19 -25.17 26.24 -16.06
C LEU A 19 -25.27 25.03 -15.13
N GLU A 20 -24.43 24.95 -14.10
CA GLU A 20 -24.45 23.86 -13.11
C GLU A 20 -25.78 23.78 -12.34
N LYS A 21 -26.40 24.94 -12.04
CA LYS A 21 -27.74 24.98 -11.42
C LYS A 21 -28.81 24.36 -12.32
N ASN A 22 -28.74 24.60 -13.63
CA ASN A 22 -29.71 24.04 -14.57
C ASN A 22 -29.55 22.52 -14.70
N GLU A 23 -28.30 22.03 -14.72
CA GLU A 23 -28.00 20.59 -14.74
C GLU A 23 -28.45 19.89 -13.45
N LEU A 24 -28.19 20.51 -12.29
CA LEU A 24 -28.66 20.00 -11.00
C LEU A 24 -30.19 19.91 -10.96
N ASN A 25 -30.90 20.95 -11.39
CA ASN A 25 -32.36 20.96 -11.44
C ASN A 25 -32.94 19.91 -12.40
N ALA A 26 -32.26 19.67 -13.54
CA ALA A 26 -32.64 18.59 -14.45
C ALA A 26 -32.44 17.21 -13.80
N HIS A 27 -31.34 17.01 -13.07
CA HIS A 27 -31.05 15.76 -12.38
C HIS A 27 -32.04 15.47 -11.23
N LEU A 28 -32.37 16.48 -10.42
CA LEU A 28 -33.32 16.35 -9.29
C LEU A 28 -34.73 15.92 -9.73
N ARG A 29 -35.13 16.21 -10.97
CA ARG A 29 -36.43 15.77 -11.53
C ARG A 29 -36.46 14.30 -11.91
N VAL A 30 -35.29 13.70 -12.18
CA VAL A 30 -35.17 12.31 -12.65
C VAL A 30 -34.73 11.39 -11.51
N CYS A 31 -33.92 11.89 -10.57
CA CYS A 31 -33.30 11.10 -9.54
C CYS A 31 -33.95 11.30 -8.15
N LYS A 32 -34.66 10.27 -7.68
CA LYS A 32 -35.34 10.28 -6.36
C LYS A 32 -34.39 10.36 -5.16
N THR A 33 -33.17 9.84 -5.28
CA THR A 33 -32.20 9.85 -4.17
C THR A 33 -31.63 11.25 -3.95
N CYS A 34 -31.22 11.92 -5.02
CA CYS A 34 -30.72 13.30 -4.94
C CYS A 34 -31.83 14.29 -4.55
N SER A 35 -33.09 14.05 -4.96
CA SER A 35 -34.22 14.88 -4.51
C SER A 35 -34.50 14.77 -3.01
N ALA A 36 -34.44 13.55 -2.46
CA ALA A 36 -34.60 13.33 -1.02
C ALA A 36 -33.45 13.96 -0.21
N LEU A 37 -32.22 13.94 -0.76
CA LEU A 37 -31.08 14.60 -0.13
C LEU A 37 -31.25 16.14 -0.12
N ALA A 38 -31.86 16.71 -1.16
CA ALA A 38 -32.09 18.15 -1.25
C ALA A 38 -33.13 18.60 -0.22
N GLU A 39 -34.19 17.83 -0.06
CA GLU A 39 -35.26 18.09 0.89
C GLU A 39 -34.75 17.99 2.34
N THR A 40 -33.99 16.95 2.67
CA THR A 40 -33.38 16.80 4.01
C THR A 40 -32.35 17.89 4.30
N GLY A 41 -31.56 18.31 3.30
CA GLY A 41 -30.63 19.43 3.42
C GLY A 41 -31.32 20.75 3.76
N ILE A 42 -32.49 21.04 3.16
CA ILE A 42 -33.29 22.23 3.48
C ILE A 42 -33.78 22.18 4.93
N ILE A 43 -34.29 21.03 5.38
CA ILE A 43 -34.78 20.86 6.76
C ILE A 43 -33.63 21.10 7.75
N LEU A 44 -32.46 20.49 7.53
CA LEU A 44 -31.29 20.64 8.39
C LEU A 44 -30.74 22.06 8.42
N ARG A 45 -30.73 22.77 7.29
CA ARG A 45 -30.28 24.17 7.22
C ARG A 45 -31.29 25.15 7.83
N SER A 46 -32.58 24.83 7.78
CA SER A 46 -33.64 25.60 8.41
C SER A 46 -33.76 25.35 9.92
N ALA A 47 -33.14 24.29 10.42
CA ALA A 47 -33.15 23.97 11.84
C ALA A 47 -32.47 25.10 12.63
N LYS A 48 -33.16 25.61 13.63
CA LYS A 48 -32.63 26.65 14.51
C LYS A 48 -31.38 26.12 15.21
N VAL A 49 -30.24 26.76 14.96
CA VAL A 49 -29.01 26.51 15.73
C VAL A 49 -29.27 26.96 17.17
N ILE A 50 -29.26 26.00 18.10
CA ILE A 50 -29.45 26.26 19.52
C ILE A 50 -28.09 26.66 20.09
N GLU A 51 -28.02 27.85 20.69
CA GLU A 51 -26.80 28.29 21.36
C GLU A 51 -26.51 27.41 22.59
N PRO A 52 -25.24 27.04 22.80
CA PRO A 52 -24.87 26.25 23.96
C PRO A 52 -25.17 27.04 25.24
N THR A 53 -25.63 26.35 26.28
CA THR A 53 -25.87 26.97 27.59
C THR A 53 -24.59 27.59 28.12
N ALA A 54 -24.69 28.71 28.85
CA ALA A 54 -23.54 29.35 29.47
C ALA A 54 -22.67 28.34 30.24
N GLY A 55 -21.34 28.43 30.07
CA GLY A 55 -20.38 27.50 30.68
C GLY A 55 -20.29 26.11 30.02
N PHE A 56 -20.96 25.86 28.89
CA PHE A 56 -20.76 24.63 28.10
C PHE A 56 -19.30 24.47 27.65
N THR A 57 -18.69 25.52 27.12
CA THR A 57 -17.32 25.49 26.58
C THR A 57 -16.31 25.09 27.65
N LEU A 58 -16.40 25.67 28.84
CA LEU A 58 -15.55 25.35 29.98
C LEU A 58 -15.70 23.87 30.40
N ARG A 59 -16.94 23.39 30.59
CA ARG A 59 -17.21 22.00 30.95
C ARG A 59 -16.74 21.01 29.88
N PHE A 60 -16.88 21.39 28.61
CA PHE A 60 -16.46 20.57 27.48
C PHE A 60 -14.94 20.48 27.41
N GLN A 61 -14.22 21.60 27.57
CA GLN A 61 -12.76 21.64 27.57
C GLN A 61 -12.18 20.83 28.73
N GLU A 62 -12.76 20.94 29.93
CA GLU A 62 -12.33 20.16 31.09
C GLU A 62 -12.49 18.65 30.87
N LYS A 63 -13.69 18.21 30.42
CA LYS A 63 -13.94 16.81 30.09
C LYS A 63 -13.02 16.32 28.98
N LEU A 64 -12.77 17.13 27.96
CA LEU A 64 -11.88 16.78 26.86
C LEU A 64 -10.44 16.59 27.34
N ALA A 65 -9.95 17.44 28.24
CA ALA A 65 -8.62 17.31 28.82
C ALA A 65 -8.50 16.00 29.63
N GLN A 66 -9.50 15.68 30.45
CA GLN A 66 -9.54 14.44 31.22
C GLN A 66 -9.58 13.19 30.31
N GLN A 67 -10.41 13.21 29.27
CA GLN A 67 -10.50 12.13 28.29
C GLN A 67 -9.20 11.92 27.54
N LYS A 68 -8.54 13.00 27.08
CA LYS A 68 -7.24 12.92 26.41
C LYS A 68 -6.16 12.31 27.31
N ILE A 69 -6.15 12.63 28.60
CA ILE A 69 -5.21 12.01 29.56
C ILE A 69 -5.51 10.52 29.72
N ALA A 70 -6.78 10.13 29.87
CA ALA A 70 -7.18 8.74 30.00
C ALA A 70 -6.84 7.92 28.74
N GLU A 71 -7.07 8.47 27.56
CA GLU A 71 -6.75 7.84 26.28
C GLU A 71 -5.24 7.68 26.11
N ARG A 72 -4.44 8.72 26.37
CA ARG A 72 -2.97 8.64 26.36
C ARG A 72 -2.46 7.56 27.31
N ARG A 73 -3.03 7.45 28.52
CA ARG A 73 -2.66 6.39 29.47
C ARG A 73 -2.97 5.00 28.92
N LYS A 74 -4.15 4.79 28.33
CA LYS A 74 -4.51 3.50 27.71
C LYS A 74 -3.56 3.13 26.58
N LEU A 75 -3.22 4.09 25.72
CA LEU A 75 -2.26 3.88 24.62
C LEU A 75 -0.85 3.57 25.15
N LEU A 76 -0.38 4.29 26.16
CA LEU A 76 0.92 4.03 26.79
C LEU A 76 0.96 2.63 27.44
N TRP A 77 -0.08 2.24 28.18
CA TRP A 77 -0.16 0.90 28.76
C TRP A 77 -0.22 -0.18 27.69
N GLY A 78 -1.02 0.01 26.63
CA GLY A 78 -1.07 -0.91 25.50
C GLY A 78 0.29 -1.05 24.82
N LEU A 79 1.01 0.05 24.62
CA LEU A 79 2.36 0.05 24.03
C LEU A 79 3.38 -0.63 24.94
N ILE A 80 3.36 -0.38 26.25
CA ILE A 80 4.23 -1.04 27.23
C ILE A 80 3.99 -2.55 27.23
N ILE A 81 2.73 -2.99 27.24
CA ILE A 81 2.39 -4.42 27.21
C ILE A 81 2.84 -5.04 25.89
N LEU A 82 2.61 -4.38 24.76
CA LEU A 82 3.00 -4.88 23.45
C LEU A 82 4.53 -4.99 23.32
N ILE A 83 5.28 -3.97 23.76
CA ILE A 83 6.74 -3.98 23.73
C ILE A 83 7.31 -5.03 24.69
N SER A 84 6.82 -5.08 25.94
CA SER A 84 7.33 -6.04 26.93
C SER A 84 7.00 -7.49 26.51
N SER A 85 5.81 -7.74 25.99
CA SER A 85 5.44 -9.05 25.44
C SER A 85 6.28 -9.40 24.20
N GLY A 86 6.47 -8.45 23.28
CA GLY A 86 7.29 -8.66 22.09
C GLY A 86 8.76 -8.98 22.43
N ILE A 87 9.35 -8.22 23.36
CA ILE A 87 10.71 -8.47 23.86
C ILE A 87 10.77 -9.83 24.57
N GLY A 88 9.81 -10.11 25.45
CA GLY A 88 9.75 -11.38 26.20
C GLY A 88 9.64 -12.60 25.28
N LEU A 89 8.76 -12.54 24.28
CA LEU A 89 8.61 -13.59 23.27
C LEU A 89 9.87 -13.74 22.40
N SER A 90 10.46 -12.63 21.97
CA SER A 90 11.69 -12.64 21.17
C SER A 90 12.86 -13.24 21.95
N LEU A 91 13.03 -12.85 23.22
CA LEU A 91 14.05 -13.42 24.11
C LEU A 91 13.79 -14.92 24.34
N TRP A 92 12.54 -15.32 24.61
CA TRP A 92 12.20 -16.73 24.78
C TRP A 92 12.55 -17.56 23.55
N LEU A 93 12.21 -17.07 22.36
CA LEU A 93 12.45 -17.76 21.09
C LEU A 93 13.95 -17.83 20.74
N THR A 94 14.70 -16.77 21.05
CA THR A 94 16.14 -16.67 20.76
C THR A 94 17.02 -17.28 21.85
N MET A 95 16.49 -17.52 23.05
CA MET A 95 17.22 -18.07 24.20
C MET A 95 18.01 -19.34 23.90
N PRO A 96 17.45 -20.39 23.25
CA PRO A 96 18.25 -21.59 22.96
C PRO A 96 19.43 -21.26 22.04
N TYR A 97 19.22 -20.45 21.00
CA TYR A 97 20.28 -20.05 20.08
C TYR A 97 21.36 -19.21 20.79
N LEU A 98 20.97 -18.24 21.62
CA LEU A 98 21.90 -17.45 22.43
C LEU A 98 22.75 -18.34 23.35
N SER A 99 22.13 -19.32 24.00
CA SER A 99 22.84 -20.25 24.89
C SER A 99 23.87 -21.10 24.13
N THR A 100 23.49 -21.62 22.96
CA THR A 100 24.41 -22.40 22.11
C THR A 100 25.56 -21.53 21.58
N PHE A 101 25.27 -20.29 21.16
CA PHE A 101 26.26 -19.34 20.67
C PHE A 101 27.28 -18.95 21.76
N LEU A 102 26.82 -18.68 22.99
CA LEU A 102 27.70 -18.37 24.11
C LEU A 102 28.58 -19.56 24.52
N SER A 103 28.06 -20.78 24.40
CA SER A 103 28.80 -21.99 24.77
C SER A 103 29.90 -22.40 23.77
N ALA A 104 29.68 -22.16 22.47
CA ALA A 104 30.58 -22.60 21.41
C ALA A 104 30.71 -21.57 20.28
N PRO A 105 31.24 -20.36 20.55
CA PRO A 105 31.35 -19.31 19.53
C PRO A 105 32.28 -19.70 18.38
N ILE A 106 33.26 -20.56 18.65
CA ILE A 106 34.25 -21.03 17.68
C ILE A 106 33.60 -21.97 16.66
N GLU A 107 32.69 -22.86 17.08
CA GLU A 107 32.00 -23.78 16.15
C GLU A 107 31.07 -23.03 15.18
N TRP A 108 30.43 -21.96 15.64
CA TRP A 108 29.66 -21.08 14.77
C TRP A 108 30.54 -20.37 13.74
N LEU A 109 31.74 -19.94 14.15
CA LEU A 109 32.68 -19.30 13.23
C LEU A 109 33.23 -20.29 12.19
N THR A 110 33.57 -21.52 12.61
CA THR A 110 34.09 -22.54 11.68
C THR A 110 33.01 -23.02 10.71
N THR A 111 31.76 -23.18 11.16
CA THR A 111 30.63 -23.49 10.27
C THR A 111 30.35 -22.36 9.30
N LEU A 112 30.39 -21.10 9.73
CA LEU A 112 30.25 -19.94 8.85
C LEU A 112 31.34 -19.93 7.77
N ILE A 113 32.60 -20.13 8.15
CA ILE A 113 33.72 -20.22 7.21
C ILE A 113 33.51 -21.40 6.26
N GLY A 114 33.06 -22.55 6.76
CA GLY A 114 32.75 -23.73 5.96
C GLY A 114 31.66 -23.46 4.91
N TYR A 115 30.58 -22.78 5.27
CA TYR A 115 29.54 -22.36 4.32
C TYR A 115 30.07 -21.37 3.29
N LEU A 116 30.92 -20.43 3.70
CA LEU A 116 31.49 -19.43 2.79
C LEU A 116 32.42 -20.09 1.77
N LEU A 117 33.26 -21.03 2.22
CA LEU A 117 34.11 -21.84 1.35
C LEU A 117 33.27 -22.73 0.43
N PHE A 118 32.20 -23.35 0.93
CA PHE A 118 31.28 -24.13 0.10
C PHE A 118 30.63 -23.30 -1.00
N ILE A 119 30.15 -22.09 -0.67
CA ILE A 119 29.58 -21.17 -1.66
C ILE A 119 30.64 -20.79 -2.72
N PHE A 120 31.85 -20.44 -2.27
CA PHE A 120 32.92 -20.04 -3.17
C PHE A 120 33.35 -21.17 -4.11
N THR A 121 33.56 -22.36 -3.57
CA THR A 121 33.93 -23.55 -4.35
C THR A 121 32.80 -24.00 -5.28
N SER A 122 31.53 -23.90 -4.85
CA SER A 122 30.38 -24.18 -5.72
C SER A 122 30.28 -23.18 -6.87
N LEU A 123 30.52 -21.89 -6.61
CA LEU A 123 30.58 -20.86 -7.64
C LEU A 123 31.73 -21.11 -8.63
N GLN A 124 32.89 -21.51 -8.13
CA GLN A 124 34.02 -21.88 -8.97
C GLN A 124 33.69 -23.09 -9.86
N ALA A 125 33.16 -24.17 -9.29
CA ALA A 125 32.75 -25.36 -10.05
C ALA A 125 31.68 -25.02 -11.09
N PHE A 126 30.70 -24.17 -10.73
CA PHE A 126 29.70 -23.69 -11.67
C PHE A 126 30.32 -22.88 -12.81
N ASN A 127 31.30 -22.03 -12.51
CA ASN A 127 32.01 -21.25 -13.52
C ASN A 127 32.85 -22.14 -14.45
N GLU A 128 33.50 -23.19 -13.94
CA GLU A 128 34.22 -24.17 -14.76
C GLU A 128 33.26 -24.89 -15.72
N VAL A 129 32.10 -25.33 -15.23
CA VAL A 129 31.04 -25.92 -16.06
C VAL A 129 30.58 -24.91 -17.12
N LEU A 130 30.31 -23.66 -16.73
CA LEU A 130 29.88 -22.61 -17.65
C LEU A 130 30.95 -22.30 -18.71
N GLN A 131 32.24 -22.32 -18.37
CA GLN A 131 33.34 -22.17 -19.33
C GLN A 131 33.36 -23.32 -20.34
N VAL A 132 33.14 -24.56 -19.90
CA VAL A 132 33.04 -25.71 -20.81
C VAL A 132 31.83 -25.54 -21.75
N PHE A 133 30.67 -25.17 -21.22
CA PHE A 133 29.47 -24.91 -22.03
C PHE A 133 29.70 -23.76 -23.02
N THR A 134 30.22 -22.62 -22.58
CA THR A 134 30.48 -21.47 -23.47
C THR A 134 31.54 -21.75 -24.53
N ARG A 135 32.42 -22.74 -24.33
CA ARG A 135 33.37 -23.17 -25.36
C ARG A 135 32.79 -24.17 -26.36
N ILE A 136 31.90 -25.05 -25.90
CA ILE A 136 31.35 -26.15 -26.72
C ILE A 136 30.06 -25.73 -27.43
N VAL A 137 29.16 -25.05 -26.73
CA VAL A 137 27.81 -24.69 -27.22
C VAL A 137 27.87 -23.82 -28.49
N PRO A 138 28.74 -22.80 -28.62
CA PRO A 138 28.80 -22.01 -29.85
C PRO A 138 29.28 -22.80 -31.07
N ASN A 139 30.07 -23.86 -30.87
CA ASN A 139 30.57 -24.71 -31.95
C ASN A 139 29.58 -25.83 -32.32
N PHE A 140 28.71 -26.24 -31.38
CA PHE A 140 27.69 -27.26 -31.62
C PHE A 140 26.42 -26.69 -32.27
N ILE A 141 26.07 -25.45 -31.92
CA ILE A 141 24.85 -24.80 -32.44
C ILE A 141 25.17 -24.06 -33.74
N PRO A 142 24.48 -24.37 -34.86
CA PRO A 142 24.67 -23.67 -36.12
C PRO A 142 24.40 -22.15 -36.00
N PRO A 143 25.12 -21.28 -36.74
CA PRO A 143 24.97 -19.83 -36.63
C PRO A 143 23.53 -19.32 -36.83
N TYR A 144 22.74 -19.98 -37.69
CA TYR A 144 21.34 -19.60 -37.94
C TYR A 144 20.43 -19.84 -36.73
N ALA A 145 20.71 -20.85 -35.89
CA ALA A 145 19.92 -21.13 -34.70
C ALA A 145 20.09 -20.02 -33.65
N TRP A 146 21.29 -19.44 -33.53
CA TRP A 146 21.53 -18.25 -32.72
C TRP A 146 20.74 -17.04 -33.22
N MET A 147 20.71 -16.81 -34.54
CA MET A 147 19.94 -15.71 -35.13
C MET A 147 18.43 -15.86 -34.84
N ILE A 148 17.89 -17.08 -34.96
CA ILE A 148 16.49 -17.38 -34.64
C ILE A 148 16.20 -17.12 -33.15
N PHE A 149 17.08 -17.56 -32.25
CA PHE A 149 16.90 -17.38 -30.81
C PHE A 149 16.89 -15.89 -30.41
N PHE A 150 17.89 -15.12 -30.86
CA PHE A 150 17.97 -13.68 -30.58
C PHE A 150 16.81 -12.91 -31.22
N SER A 151 16.43 -13.25 -32.45
CA SER A 151 15.29 -12.64 -33.14
C SER A 151 13.98 -12.95 -32.42
N GLY A 152 13.77 -14.19 -31.97
CA GLY A 152 12.60 -14.59 -31.20
C GLY A 152 12.52 -13.86 -29.86
N MET A 153 13.64 -13.76 -29.13
CA MET A 153 13.71 -13.07 -27.84
C MET A 153 13.46 -11.56 -28.00
N ALA A 154 14.02 -10.92 -29.04
CA ALA A 154 13.76 -9.52 -29.36
C ALA A 154 12.29 -9.29 -29.77
N GLY A 155 11.72 -10.16 -30.60
CA GLY A 155 10.32 -10.10 -31.01
C GLY A 155 9.37 -10.23 -29.81
N PHE A 156 9.65 -11.17 -28.90
CA PHE A 156 8.88 -11.34 -27.68
C PHE A 156 9.00 -10.14 -26.74
N GLY A 157 10.20 -9.56 -26.60
CA GLY A 157 10.41 -8.34 -25.83
C GLY A 157 9.66 -7.12 -26.38
N LEU A 158 9.61 -6.98 -27.70
CA LEU A 158 8.81 -5.93 -28.36
C LEU A 158 7.31 -6.15 -28.16
N LEU A 159 6.82 -7.37 -28.35
CA LEU A 159 5.43 -7.72 -28.10
C LEU A 159 5.02 -7.43 -26.65
N TRP A 160 5.87 -7.79 -25.70
CA TRP A 160 5.65 -7.50 -24.29
C TRP A 160 5.59 -5.98 -24.03
N SER A 161 6.55 -5.22 -24.56
CA SER A 161 6.60 -3.76 -24.39
C SER A 161 5.37 -3.08 -24.97
N VAL A 162 4.96 -3.47 -26.18
CA VAL A 162 3.74 -2.94 -26.83
C VAL A 162 2.49 -3.34 -26.05
N SER A 163 2.42 -4.57 -25.54
CA SER A 163 1.33 -5.05 -24.70
C SER A 163 1.16 -4.17 -23.47
N ILE A 164 2.23 -3.96 -22.68
CA ILE A 164 2.21 -3.08 -21.51
C ILE A 164 1.76 -1.66 -21.90
N TRP A 165 2.32 -1.11 -22.97
CA TRP A 165 2.00 0.25 -23.40
C TRP A 165 0.53 0.43 -23.82
N LYS A 166 -0.07 -0.60 -24.40
CA LYS A 166 -1.50 -0.61 -24.75
C LYS A 166 -2.41 -0.68 -23.52
N PHE A 167 -2.00 -1.41 -22.48
CA PHE A 167 -2.76 -1.51 -21.24
C PHE A 167 -2.63 -0.26 -20.35
N THR A 168 -1.49 0.43 -20.37
CA THR A 168 -1.30 1.68 -19.62
C THR A 168 -1.93 2.90 -20.30
N LYS A 169 -2.08 2.90 -21.63
CA LYS A 169 -2.71 3.98 -22.39
C LYS A 169 -4.24 3.92 -22.49
N ARG A 170 -4.91 2.96 -21.87
CA ARG A 170 -6.37 3.09 -21.67
C ARG A 170 -6.58 4.15 -20.58
N PRO A 171 -7.11 5.34 -20.92
CA PRO A 171 -7.42 6.32 -19.89
C PRO A 171 -8.49 5.71 -18.99
N GLN A 172 -8.15 5.48 -17.73
CA GLN A 172 -9.15 5.51 -16.68
C GLN A 172 -9.78 6.90 -16.76
N GLY A 173 -10.99 6.97 -17.31
CA GLY A 173 -11.72 8.21 -17.50
C GLY A 173 -11.96 8.86 -16.14
N VAL A 174 -11.07 9.77 -15.77
CA VAL A 174 -11.29 10.81 -14.77
C VAL A 174 -11.70 12.04 -15.57
N PRO A 175 -12.98 12.40 -15.65
CA PRO A 175 -13.37 13.68 -16.21
C PRO A 175 -13.08 14.75 -15.15
N VAL A 176 -12.16 15.65 -15.48
CA VAL A 176 -11.95 16.95 -14.83
C VAL A 176 -12.97 17.94 -15.40
#